data_AF-A0A6G2QIL7-F1
#
_entry.id   AF-A0A6G2QIL7-F1
#
_cell.length_a   1.000
_cell.length_b   1.000
_cell.length_c   1.000
_cell.angle_alpha   90.00
_cell.angle_beta   90.00
_cell.angle_gamma   90.00
#
_symmetry.space_group_name_H-M   'P 1'
#
loop_
_entity.id
_entity.type
_entity.pdbx_description
1 polymer ?
#
loop_
_entity_poly.entity_id
_entity_poly.type
_entity_poly.pdbx_seq_one_letter_code
_entity_poly.pdbx_strand_id
1 'polypeptide(L)'
;DLVLTSRRGPDAPGATELADELTTFGARVEILAHDLSDRDTVTQLVGSLAADRGLLAVVHAAGVGDNGLVGALSPERVDGVLAPKADAAWWLHEATAGMDLAA
;
A
#
# COMPACT_ATOMS: atom_id res chain seq x y z
N ASP A 1 0.40 6.36 14.88
CA ASP A 1 1.13 6.74 13.65
C ASP A 1 0.43 6.15 12.46
N LEU A 2 0.44 6.86 11.34
CA LEU A 2 -0.15 6.40 10.10
C LEU A 2 0.86 6.57 8.99
N VAL A 3 1.16 5.47 8.30
CA VAL A 3 1.97 5.49 7.08
C VAL A 3 1.02 5.25 5.92
N LEU A 4 0.82 6.28 5.12
CA LEU A 4 0.05 6.22 3.89
C LEU A 4 1.00 5.99 2.73
N THR A 5 0.69 5.02 1.87
CA THR A 5 1.54 4.72 0.73
C THR A 5 0.77 4.59 -0.56
N SER A 6 1.36 5.12 -1.62
CA SER A 6 0.89 4.96 -3.00
C SER A 6 2.06 5.25 -3.95
N ARG A 7 1.93 4.89 -5.23
CA ARG A 7 2.98 5.17 -6.23
C ARG A 7 3.34 6.65 -6.36
N ARG A 8 2.38 7.55 -6.16
CA ARG A 8 2.59 9.01 -6.24
C ARG A 8 3.05 9.60 -4.90
N GLY A 9 2.83 8.89 -3.78
CA GLY A 9 3.19 9.36 -2.45
C GLY A 9 2.71 10.80 -2.18
N PRO A 10 3.60 11.69 -1.68
CA PRO A 10 3.27 13.10 -1.43
C PRO A 10 2.78 13.88 -2.64
N ASP A 11 3.11 13.46 -3.86
CA ASP A 11 2.69 14.12 -5.10
C ASP A 11 1.29 13.68 -5.56
N ALA A 12 0.59 12.84 -4.78
CA ALA A 12 -0.79 12.49 -5.07
C ALA A 12 -1.71 13.70 -4.83
N PRO A 13 -2.69 13.95 -5.72
CA PRO A 13 -3.67 15.01 -5.50
C PRO A 13 -4.38 14.84 -4.15
N GLY A 14 -4.39 15.88 -3.31
CA GLY A 14 -5.02 15.85 -1.99
C GLY A 14 -4.16 15.23 -0.88
N ALA A 15 -2.93 14.80 -1.16
CA ALA A 15 -2.08 14.11 -0.16
C ALA A 15 -1.73 15.02 1.03
N THR A 16 -1.28 16.25 0.74
CA THR A 16 -0.93 17.22 1.76
C THR A 16 -2.17 17.61 2.58
N GLU A 17 -3.29 17.89 1.92
CA GLU A 17 -4.53 18.26 2.58
C GLU A 17 -5.04 17.14 3.51
N LEU A 18 -4.96 15.88 3.06
CA LEU A 18 -5.32 14.72 3.88
C LEU A 18 -4.40 14.55 5.09
N ALA A 19 -3.08 14.70 4.90
CA ALA A 19 -2.12 14.61 5.99
C ALA A 19 -2.35 15.70 7.04
N ASP A 20 -2.61 16.93 6.59
CA ASP A 20 -2.91 18.06 7.45
C ASP A 20 -4.20 17.81 8.24
N GLU A 21 -5.29 17.39 7.58
CA GLU A 21 -6.57 17.06 8.21
C GLU A 21 -6.40 15.99 9.30
N LEU A 22 -5.75 14.87 9.00
CA LEU A 22 -5.50 13.80 9.96
C LEU A 22 -4.62 14.26 11.12
N THR A 23 -3.65 15.14 10.86
CA THR A 23 -2.80 15.74 11.90
C THR A 23 -3.60 16.64 12.84
N THR A 24 -4.64 17.35 12.35
CA THR A 24 -5.55 18.12 13.22
C THR A 24 -6.33 17.24 14.21
N PHE A 25 -6.55 15.96 13.86
CA PHE A 25 -7.14 14.96 14.76
C PHE A 25 -6.11 14.29 15.69
N GLY A 26 -4.85 14.73 15.66
CA GLY A 26 -3.78 14.24 16.54
C GLY A 26 -3.01 13.03 16.01
N ALA A 27 -3.24 12.62 14.76
CA ALA A 27 -2.44 11.56 14.14
C ALA A 27 -1.05 12.07 13.76
N ARG A 28 -0.01 11.22 13.90
CA ARG A 28 1.28 11.42 13.23
C ARG A 28 1.23 10.73 11.87
N VAL A 29 1.27 11.49 10.78
CA VAL A 29 1.10 10.98 9.41
C VAL A 29 2.38 11.11 8.62
N GLU A 30 2.71 10.06 7.86
CA GLU A 30 3.80 10.05 6.90
C GLU A 30 3.27 9.49 5.58
N ILE A 31 3.59 10.16 4.46
CA ILE A 31 3.18 9.72 3.13
C ILE A 31 4.42 9.28 2.35
N LEU A 32 4.41 8.04 1.87
CA LEU A 32 5.55 7.42 1.17
C LEU A 32 5.19 7.04 -0.26
N ALA A 33 6.09 7.34 -1.19
CA ALA A 33 6.00 6.93 -2.58
C ALA A 33 6.58 5.51 -2.77
N HIS A 34 5.71 4.50 -2.77
CA HIS A 34 6.10 3.10 -3.00
C HIS A 34 5.10 2.40 -3.92
N ASP A 35 5.60 1.48 -4.75
CA ASP A 35 4.78 0.53 -5.49
C ASP A 35 4.70 -0.80 -4.72
N LEU A 36 3.51 -1.13 -4.22
CA LEU A 36 3.32 -2.35 -3.44
C LEU A 36 3.26 -3.62 -4.31
N SER A 37 3.25 -3.50 -5.64
CA SER A 37 3.40 -4.66 -6.53
C SER A 37 4.85 -5.16 -6.60
N ASP A 38 5.82 -4.37 -6.13
CA ASP A 38 7.23 -4.73 -6.02
C ASP A 38 7.53 -5.39 -4.66
N ARG A 39 8.01 -6.63 -4.71
CA ARG A 39 8.29 -7.44 -3.51
C ARG A 39 9.35 -6.83 -2.60
N ASP A 40 10.43 -6.31 -3.16
CA ASP A 40 11.56 -5.80 -2.39
C ASP A 40 11.15 -4.50 -1.68
N THR A 41 10.36 -3.67 -2.37
CA THR A 41 9.73 -2.48 -1.83
C THR A 41 8.87 -2.80 -0.62
N VAL A 42 7.98 -3.79 -0.72
CA VAL A 42 7.12 -4.21 0.41
C VAL A 42 7.95 -4.74 1.58
N THR A 43 8.94 -5.58 1.29
CA THR A 43 9.79 -6.21 2.32
C THR A 43 10.58 -5.15 3.10
N GLN A 44 11.17 -4.18 2.41
CA GLN A 44 11.93 -3.09 3.04
C GLN A 44 11.02 -2.15 3.84
N LEU A 45 9.86 -1.80 3.30
CA LEU A 45 8.91 -0.93 3.98
C LEU A 45 8.41 -1.59 5.27
N VAL A 46 7.90 -2.81 5.19
CA VAL A 46 7.38 -3.52 6.38
C VAL A 46 8.48 -3.75 7.42
N GLY A 47 9.68 -4.14 6.98
CA GLY A 47 10.82 -4.34 7.86
C GLY A 47 11.23 -3.08 8.62
N SER A 48 11.30 -1.93 7.95
CA SER A 48 11.65 -0.66 8.60
C SER A 48 10.57 -0.20 9.58
N LEU A 49 9.28 -0.30 9.21
CA LEU A 49 8.18 0.07 10.10
C LEU A 49 8.11 -0.83 11.34
N ALA A 50 8.33 -2.13 11.18
CA ALA A 50 8.36 -3.07 12.29
C ALA A 50 9.51 -2.75 13.27
N ALA A 51 10.71 -2.49 12.77
CA ALA A 51 11.88 -2.20 13.59
C ALA A 51 11.79 -0.85 14.33
N ASP A 52 11.31 0.19 13.64
CA ASP A 52 11.37 1.57 14.17
C ASP A 52 10.14 1.93 15.02
N ARG A 53 8.98 1.35 14.70
CA ARG A 53 7.67 1.83 15.21
C ARG A 53 6.78 0.74 15.79
N GLY A 54 7.06 -0.54 15.53
CA GLY A 54 6.19 -1.66 15.88
C GLY A 54 4.91 -1.65 15.04
N LEU A 55 4.97 -2.26 13.85
CA LEU A 55 3.84 -2.33 12.93
C LEU A 55 2.65 -3.07 13.58
N LEU A 56 1.53 -2.37 13.74
CA LEU A 56 0.34 -2.90 14.44
C LEU A 56 -0.68 -3.56 13.51
N ALA A 57 -0.88 -2.98 12.33
CA ALA A 57 -1.90 -3.42 11.38
C ALA A 57 -1.56 -2.94 9.96
N VAL A 58 -2.08 -3.64 8.96
CA VAL A 58 -2.00 -3.27 7.53
C VAL A 58 -3.39 -3.16 6.95
N VAL A 59 -3.69 -2.02 6.32
CA VAL A 59 -4.94 -1.84 5.55
C VAL A 59 -4.58 -1.77 4.07
N HIS A 60 -4.81 -2.87 3.34
CA HIS A 60 -4.51 -2.95 1.91
C HIS A 60 -5.63 -2.36 1.06
N ALA A 61 -5.55 -1.06 0.81
CA ALA A 61 -6.49 -0.32 -0.02
C ALA A 61 -6.01 -0.12 -1.47
N ALA A 62 -4.81 -0.59 -1.83
CA ALA A 62 -4.27 -0.37 -3.16
C ALA A 62 -5.07 -1.13 -4.24
N GLY A 63 -5.19 -0.51 -5.41
CA GLY A 63 -5.91 -1.10 -6.52
C GLY A 63 -6.06 -0.13 -7.68
N VAL A 64 -6.19 -0.71 -8.87
CA VAL A 64 -6.59 -0.02 -10.09
C VAL A 64 -7.71 -0.83 -10.74
N GLY A 65 -8.51 -0.18 -11.57
CA GLY A 65 -9.53 -0.84 -12.38
C GLY A 65 -9.26 -0.59 -13.85
N ASP A 66 -9.57 -1.58 -14.67
CA ASP A 66 -9.59 -1.47 -16.12
C ASP A 66 -10.79 -2.26 -16.65
N ASN A 67 -11.85 -1.55 -17.03
CA ASN A 67 -13.13 -2.15 -17.39
C ASN A 67 -13.12 -2.64 -18.84
N GLY A 68 -13.71 -3.82 -19.08
CA GLY A 68 -13.83 -4.39 -20.42
C GLY A 68 -14.76 -5.58 -20.46
N LEU A 69 -15.23 -5.92 -21.67
CA LEU A 69 -15.89 -7.19 -21.92
C LEU A 69 -14.86 -8.32 -21.79
N VAL A 70 -15.30 -9.49 -21.29
CA VAL A 70 -14.42 -10.66 -21.09
C VAL A 70 -13.63 -11.02 -22.36
N GLY A 71 -14.27 -10.98 -23.54
CA GLY A 71 -13.62 -11.29 -24.81
C GLY A 71 -12.61 -10.25 -25.31
N ALA A 72 -12.50 -9.10 -24.64
CA ALA A 72 -11.56 -8.03 -24.97
C ALA A 72 -10.45 -7.86 -23.93
N LEU A 73 -10.37 -8.78 -22.95
CA LEU A 73 -9.28 -8.82 -21.98
C LEU A 73 -8.03 -9.41 -22.63
N SER A 74 -6.88 -8.80 -22.36
CA SER A 74 -5.57 -9.37 -22.67
C SER A 74 -4.86 -9.76 -21.36
N PRO A 75 -3.86 -10.65 -21.41
CA PRO A 75 -3.04 -10.97 -20.24
C PRO A 75 -2.49 -9.74 -19.55
N GLU A 76 -1.98 -8.76 -20.31
CA GLU A 76 -1.38 -7.54 -19.77
C GLU A 76 -2.39 -6.67 -19.01
N ARG A 77 -3.65 -6.64 -19.46
CA ARG A 77 -4.74 -5.92 -18.77
C ARG A 77 -5.10 -6.62 -17.46
N VAL A 78 -5.11 -7.95 -17.46
CA VAL A 78 -5.37 -8.75 -16.26
C VAL A 78 -4.24 -8.58 -15.24
N ASP A 79 -2.98 -8.72 -15.68
CA ASP A 79 -1.80 -8.52 -14.84
C ASP A 79 -1.78 -7.11 -14.24
N GLY A 80 -2.11 -6.09 -15.05
CA GLY A 80 -2.13 -4.70 -14.59
C GLY A 80 -3.11 -4.41 -13.45
N VAL A 81 -4.27 -5.08 -13.41
CA VAL A 81 -5.25 -4.91 -12.31
C VAL A 81 -4.98 -5.82 -11.12
N LEU A 82 -4.38 -6.99 -11.35
CA LEU A 82 -4.03 -7.94 -10.30
C LEU A 82 -2.78 -7.51 -9.53
N ALA A 83 -1.77 -6.93 -10.18
CA ALA A 83 -0.50 -6.56 -9.54
C ALA A 83 -0.67 -5.71 -8.26
N PRO A 84 -1.40 -4.58 -8.24
CA PRO A 84 -1.56 -3.78 -7.02
C PRO A 84 -2.51 -4.40 -5.98
N LYS A 85 -3.15 -5.55 -6.29
CA LYS A 85 -4.08 -6.24 -5.39
C LYS A 85 -3.57 -7.60 -4.96
N ALA A 86 -3.52 -8.57 -5.87
CA ALA A 86 -3.15 -9.94 -5.59
C ALA A 86 -1.66 -10.07 -5.25
N ASP A 87 -0.77 -9.60 -6.12
CA ASP A 87 0.67 -9.70 -5.89
C ASP A 87 1.07 -8.88 -4.65
N ALA A 88 0.60 -7.64 -4.56
CA ALA A 88 0.82 -6.80 -3.39
C ALA A 88 0.32 -7.43 -2.08
N ALA A 89 -0.87 -8.04 -2.07
CA ALA A 89 -1.39 -8.74 -0.89
C ALA A 89 -0.52 -9.94 -0.53
N TRP A 90 -0.01 -10.66 -1.52
CA TRP A 90 0.91 -11.78 -1.29
C TRP A 90 2.24 -11.32 -0.70
N TRP A 91 2.83 -10.23 -1.21
CA TRP A 91 4.05 -9.66 -0.64
C TRP A 91 3.86 -9.15 0.78
N LEU A 92 2.72 -8.51 1.06
CA LEU A 92 2.37 -8.06 2.41
C LEU A 92 2.19 -9.26 3.35
N HIS A 93 1.52 -10.32 2.90
CA HIS A 93 1.38 -11.57 3.65
C HIS A 93 2.75 -12.15 4.02
N GLU A 94 3.64 -12.31 3.05
CA GLU A 94 4.99 -12.85 3.28
C GLU A 94 5.82 -11.94 4.19
N ALA A 95 5.79 -10.62 3.97
CA ALA A 95 6.57 -9.66 4.75
C ALA A 95 6.09 -9.50 6.19
N THR A 96 4.82 -9.81 6.46
CA THR A 96 4.23 -9.75 7.81
C THR A 96 4.11 -11.14 8.46
N ALA A 97 4.57 -12.19 7.79
CA ALA A 97 4.49 -13.55 8.30
C ALA A 97 5.22 -13.67 9.65
N GLY A 98 4.50 -14.17 10.67
CA GLY A 98 5.04 -14.33 12.02
C GLY A 98 5.08 -13.05 12.87
N MET A 99 4.56 -11.92 12.36
CA MET A 99 4.34 -10.71 13.17
C MET A 99 3.03 -10.82 13.97
N ASP A 100 3.03 -10.30 15.19
CA ASP A 100 1.83 -10.21 16.04
C ASP A 100 1.03 -8.95 15.71
N LEU A 101 0.40 -8.95 14.52
CA LEU A 101 -0.49 -7.87 14.11
C LEU A 101 -1.81 -7.96 14.90
N ALA A 102 -2.34 -6.81 15.33
CA ALA A 102 -3.53 -6.75 16.18
C ALA A 102 -4.87 -6.84 15.42
N ALA A 103 -4.83 -6.85 14.09
CA ALA A 103 -6.00 -6.87 13.21
C ALA A 103 -5.75 -7.74 11.97
#